data_AF-A0A254RF71-F1
#
_entry.id   AF-A0A254RF71-F1
#
_cell.length_a   1.000
_cell.length_b   1.000
_cell.length_c   1.000
_cell.angle_alpha   90.00
_cell.angle_beta   90.00
_cell.angle_gamma   90.00
#
_symmetry.space_group_name_H-M   'P 1'
#
loop_
_entity.id
_entity.type
_entity.pdbx_description
1 polymer ?
#
loop_
_entity_poly.entity_id
_entity_poly.type
_entity_poly.pdbx_seq_one_letter_code
_entity_poly.pdbx_strand_id
1 'polypeptide(L)'
;MMYCPHCHSELKDDATFCPHCGSDADTGWKEGAEFTDLETPDYDEILENEFGDAPDSPYAKKKNGFGGIIGTIAAVIAALAFIAVFVLH
;
A
#
# COMPACT_ATOMS: atom_id res chain seq x y z
N MET A 1 39.56 17.06 -9.69
CA MET A 1 38.21 16.58 -10.08
C MET A 1 38.28 15.09 -10.27
N MET A 2 37.42 14.34 -9.59
CA MET A 2 37.30 12.89 -9.74
C MET A 2 35.89 12.52 -10.20
N TYR A 3 35.70 11.28 -10.65
CA TYR A 3 34.40 10.77 -11.09
C TYR A 3 34.01 9.57 -10.25
N CYS A 4 32.72 9.47 -9.92
CA CYS A 4 32.19 8.34 -9.17
C CYS A 4 32.41 7.03 -9.95
N PRO A 5 33.03 5.99 -9.34
CA PRO A 5 33.31 4.72 -10.02
C PRO A 5 32.04 3.92 -10.36
N HIS A 6 30.88 4.28 -9.79
CA HIS A 6 29.61 3.60 -10.02
C HIS A 6 28.74 4.31 -11.07
N CYS A 7 28.35 5.56 -10.82
CA CYS A 7 27.44 6.30 -11.71
C CYS A 7 28.13 7.32 -12.63
N HIS A 8 29.45 7.47 -12.52
CA HIS A 8 30.27 8.38 -13.35
C HIS A 8 29.92 9.87 -13.24
N SER A 9 29.16 10.28 -12.21
CA SER A 9 28.96 11.70 -11.92
C SER A 9 30.26 12.36 -11.46
N GLU A 10 30.40 13.64 -11.74
CA GLU A 10 31.52 14.45 -11.27
C GLU A 10 31.48 14.60 -9.73
N LEU A 11 32.64 14.49 -9.10
CA LEU A 11 32.81 14.59 -7.66
C LEU A 11 33.85 15.65 -7.30
N LYS A 12 33.64 16.27 -6.13
CA LYS A 12 34.66 17.10 -5.48
C LYS A 12 35.82 16.21 -5.02
N ASP A 13 37.00 16.81 -4.96
CA ASP A 13 38.22 16.08 -4.58
C ASP A 13 38.24 15.61 -3.12
N ASP A 14 37.37 16.15 -2.27
CA ASP A 14 37.21 15.78 -0.86
C ASP A 14 35.91 15.00 -0.58
N ALA A 15 35.20 14.57 -1.63
CA ALA A 15 33.97 13.80 -1.46
C ALA A 15 34.26 12.40 -0.90
N THR A 16 33.57 12.03 0.18
CA THR A 16 33.64 10.68 0.77
C THR A 16 32.56 9.74 0.25
N PHE A 17 31.49 10.28 -0.36
CA PHE A 17 30.43 9.53 -1.01
C PHE A 17 29.88 10.31 -2.21
N CYS A 18 29.24 9.60 -3.13
CA CYS A 18 28.62 10.19 -4.30
C CYS A 18 27.24 10.80 -3.96
N PRO A 19 26.99 12.10 -4.18
CA PRO A 19 25.70 12.71 -3.89
C PRO A 19 24.60 12.31 -4.89
N HIS A 20 24.97 11.72 -6.03
CA HIS A 20 24.01 11.29 -7.06
C HIS A 20 23.48 9.89 -6.84
N CYS A 21 24.35 8.95 -6.46
CA CYS A 21 23.96 7.55 -6.30
C CYS A 21 24.20 6.97 -4.91
N GLY A 22 24.80 7.73 -3.98
CA GLY A 22 25.01 7.30 -2.59
C GLY A 22 26.17 6.32 -2.36
N SER A 23 26.87 5.90 -3.41
CA SER A 23 27.99 4.96 -3.28
C SER A 23 29.21 5.62 -2.63
N ASP A 24 30.13 4.82 -2.12
CA ASP A 24 31.45 5.30 -1.70
C ASP A 24 32.18 5.97 -2.88
N ALA A 25 32.94 7.03 -2.59
CA ALA A 25 33.60 7.83 -3.63
C ALA A 25 34.78 7.08 -4.28
N ASP A 26 35.43 6.19 -3.53
CA ASP A 26 36.64 5.48 -3.97
C ASP A 26 36.32 4.07 -4.47
N THR A 27 35.45 3.37 -3.75
CA THR A 27 35.19 1.93 -3.94
C THR A 27 33.83 1.62 -4.56
N GLY A 28 32.96 2.62 -4.71
CA GLY A 28 31.60 2.42 -5.22
C GLY A 28 30.71 1.64 -4.25
N TRP A 29 29.87 0.76 -4.77
CA TRP A 29 29.12 -0.18 -3.95
C TRP A 29 29.94 -1.46 -3.77
N LYS A 30 29.86 -2.06 -2.57
CA LYS A 30 30.50 -3.37 -2.35
C LYS A 30 29.88 -4.42 -3.28
N GLU A 31 30.70 -5.32 -3.80
CA GLU A 31 30.22 -6.51 -4.53
C GLU A 31 29.22 -7.28 -3.65
N GLY A 32 28.06 -7.65 -4.21
CA GLY A 32 26.98 -8.29 -3.45
C GLY A 32 26.14 -7.33 -2.58
N ALA A 33 26.36 -6.01 -2.65
CA ALA A 33 25.41 -5.01 -2.12
C ALA A 33 24.20 -4.80 -3.05
N GLU A 34 24.21 -5.44 -4.23
CA GLU A 34 23.03 -5.57 -5.07
C GLU A 34 21.94 -6.32 -4.31
N PHE A 35 21.00 -5.55 -3.79
CA PHE A 35 19.88 -6.06 -3.03
C PHE A 35 18.85 -6.63 -4.02
N THR A 36 19.12 -7.83 -4.54
CA THR A 36 18.22 -8.51 -5.48
C THR A 36 17.10 -9.27 -4.78
N ASP A 37 17.23 -9.55 -3.49
CA ASP A 37 16.33 -10.42 -2.72
C ASP A 37 15.68 -9.73 -1.51
N LEU A 38 15.42 -8.41 -1.58
CA LEU A 38 14.58 -7.77 -0.57
C LEU A 38 13.16 -8.15 -0.93
N GLU A 39 12.58 -9.09 -0.17
CA GLU A 39 11.13 -9.11 0.01
C GLU A 39 10.76 -7.79 0.68
N THR A 40 10.57 -6.76 -0.14
CA THR A 40 9.99 -5.51 0.33
C THR A 40 8.59 -5.85 0.84
N PRO A 41 8.20 -5.33 2.00
CA PRO A 41 6.85 -5.55 2.50
C PRO A 41 5.84 -5.13 1.43
N ASP A 42 4.74 -5.88 1.31
CA ASP A 42 3.72 -5.62 0.31
C ASP A 42 3.16 -4.20 0.51
N TYR A 43 3.42 -3.35 -0.48
CA TYR A 43 3.02 -1.95 -0.44
C TYR A 43 1.50 -1.81 -0.35
N ASP A 44 0.75 -2.68 -1.02
CA ASP A 44 -0.71 -2.66 -1.00
C ASP A 44 -1.23 -3.10 0.37
N GLU A 45 -0.59 -4.09 1.01
CA GLU A 45 -0.93 -4.52 2.38
C GLU A 45 -0.74 -3.39 3.40
N ILE A 46 0.40 -2.68 3.33
CA ILE A 46 0.67 -1.54 4.22
C ILE A 46 -0.39 -0.45 4.04
N LEU A 47 -0.75 -0.15 2.78
CA LEU A 47 -1.76 0.86 2.48
C LEU A 47 -3.14 0.49 3.03
N GLU A 48 -3.56 -0.76 2.86
CA GLU A 48 -4.81 -1.25 3.40
C GLU A 48 -4.83 -1.17 4.93
N ASN A 49 -3.74 -1.59 5.60
CA ASN A 49 -3.67 -1.64 7.06
C ASN A 49 -3.62 -0.25 7.71
N GLU A 50 -2.85 0.69 7.15
CA GLU A 50 -2.64 2.01 7.74
C GLU A 50 -3.69 3.04 7.28
N PHE A 51 -4.22 2.90 6.06
CA PHE A 51 -5.09 3.90 5.44
C PHE A 51 -6.44 3.37 4.95
N GLY A 52 -6.72 2.08 5.08
CA GLY A 52 -7.93 1.45 4.52
C GLY A 52 -9.25 1.83 5.21
N ASP A 53 -9.22 2.35 6.43
CA ASP A 53 -10.44 2.75 7.16
C ASP A 53 -10.76 4.26 7.05
N ALA A 54 -9.93 5.07 6.36
CA ALA A 54 -10.23 6.49 6.20
C ALA A 54 -11.43 6.70 5.24
N PRO A 55 -12.37 7.62 5.58
CA PRO A 55 -13.65 7.77 4.88
C PRO A 55 -13.52 8.17 3.40
N ASP A 56 -12.41 8.80 3.02
CA ASP A 56 -12.06 9.24 1.67
C ASP A 56 -10.83 8.50 1.11
N SER A 57 -10.40 7.41 1.76
CA SER A 57 -9.23 6.66 1.29
C SER A 57 -9.50 6.01 -0.07
N PRO A 58 -8.63 6.23 -1.06
CA PRO A 58 -8.70 5.49 -2.33
C PRO A 58 -8.37 3.99 -2.15
N TYR A 59 -7.86 3.60 -0.98
CA TYR A 59 -7.53 2.23 -0.59
C TYR A 59 -8.59 1.60 0.31
N ALA A 60 -9.72 2.28 0.53
CA ALA A 60 -10.78 1.78 1.39
C ALA A 60 -11.39 0.49 0.82
N LYS A 61 -11.30 -0.59 1.59
CA LYS A 61 -11.86 -1.89 1.19
C LYS A 61 -13.38 -1.84 1.30
N LYS A 62 -14.07 -2.15 0.21
CA LYS A 62 -15.53 -2.25 0.19
C LYS A 62 -15.99 -3.41 1.08
N LYS A 63 -16.45 -3.11 2.30
CA LYS A 63 -16.97 -4.10 3.27
C LYS A 63 -18.31 -4.69 2.78
N ASN A 64 -18.26 -5.68 1.89
CA ASN A 64 -19.42 -6.52 1.56
C ASN A 64 -19.50 -7.69 2.56
N GLY A 65 -19.67 -7.37 3.85
CA GLY A 65 -19.80 -8.36 4.91
C GLY A 65 -21.25 -8.72 5.21
N PHE A 66 -21.41 -9.74 6.07
CA PHE A 66 -22.62 -10.34 6.67
C PHE A 66 -23.83 -9.41 6.89
N GLY A 67 -23.61 -8.10 7.09
CA GLY A 67 -24.65 -7.07 7.15
C GLY A 67 -25.54 -6.98 5.90
N GLY A 68 -25.04 -7.34 4.72
CA GLY A 68 -25.87 -7.42 3.51
C GLY A 68 -26.92 -8.53 3.59
N ILE A 69 -26.55 -9.72 4.10
CA ILE A 69 -27.47 -10.86 4.24
C ILE A 69 -28.46 -10.64 5.39
N ILE A 70 -28.00 -10.12 6.53
CA ILE A 70 -28.92 -9.76 7.62
C ILE A 70 -29.91 -8.68 7.16
N GLY A 71 -29.44 -7.69 6.41
CA GLY A 71 -30.27 -6.62 5.87
C GLY A 71 -31.35 -7.13 4.91
N THR A 72 -31.00 -8.06 4.00
CA THR A 72 -31.98 -8.64 3.08
C THR A 72 -33.03 -9.49 3.81
N ILE A 73 -32.61 -10.31 4.78
CA ILE A 73 -33.54 -11.11 5.59
C ILE A 73 -34.49 -10.20 6.38
N ALA A 74 -33.97 -9.15 7.04
CA ALA A 74 -34.78 -8.20 7.79
C ALA A 74 -35.81 -7.48 6.89
N ALA A 75 -35.40 -7.05 5.69
CA ALA A 75 -36.29 -6.43 4.71
C ALA A 75 -37.41 -7.39 4.25
N VAL A 76 -37.09 -8.66 3.99
CA VAL A 76 -38.09 -9.67 3.60
C VAL A 76 -39.10 -9.93 4.72
N ILE A 77 -38.63 -10.06 5.98
CA ILE A 77 -39.52 -10.25 7.14
C ILE A 77 -40.46 -9.05 7.30
N ALA A 78 -39.95 -7.83 7.20
CA ALA A 78 -40.75 -6.61 7.29
C ALA A 78 -41.80 -6.53 6.17
N ALA A 79 -41.43 -6.88 4.94
CA ALA A 79 -42.37 -6.91 3.80
C ALA A 79 -43.48 -7.95 3.98
N LEU A 80 -43.13 -9.16 4.45
CA LEU A 80 -44.11 -10.21 4.72
C LEU A 80 -45.08 -9.82 5.84
N ALA A 81 -44.57 -9.19 6.92
CA ALA A 81 -45.41 -8.68 7.99
C ALA A 81 -46.36 -7.57 7.50
N PHE A 82 -45.87 -6.66 6.65
CA PHE A 82 -46.68 -5.60 6.06
C PHE A 82 -47.80 -6.15 5.15
N ILE A 83 -47.47 -7.14 4.30
CA ILE A 83 -48.45 -7.83 3.47
C ILE A 83 -49.50 -8.54 4.34
N ALA A 84 -49.07 -9.25 5.38
CA ALA A 84 -49.99 -9.94 6.28
C ALA A 84 -50.96 -8.96 6.96
N VAL A 85 -50.49 -7.80 7.43
CA VAL A 85 -51.35 -6.77 8.04
C VAL A 85 -52.38 -6.23 7.04
N PHE A 86 -51.98 -5.98 5.80
CA PHE A 86 -52.87 -5.48 4.74
C PHE A 86 -53.85 -6.53 4.18
N VAL A 87 -53.53 -7.81 4.29
CA VAL A 87 -54.41 -8.91 3.83
C VAL A 87 -55.38 -9.35 4.93
N LEU A 88 -55.04 -9.12 6.21
CA LEU A 88 -55.86 -9.46 7.38
C LEU A 88 -56.76 -8.32 7.88
N HIS A 89 -56.61 -7.11 7.34
CA HIS A 89 -57.55 -5.98 7.49
C HIS A 89 -58.37 -5.81 6.22
#